data_AF-A0A951KHM0-F1
#
_entry.id   AF-A0A951KHM0-F1
#
_cell.length_a   1.000
_cell.length_b   1.000
_cell.length_c   1.000
_cell.angle_alpha   90.00
_cell.angle_beta   90.00
_cell.angle_gamma   90.00
#
_symmetry.space_group_name_H-M   'P 1'
#
loop_
_entity.id
_entity.type
_entity.pdbx_description
1 polymer ?
#
loop_
_entity_poly.entity_id
_entity_poly.type
_entity_poly.pdbx_seq_one_letter_code
_entity_poly.pdbx_strand_id
1 'polypeptide(L)'
;MAVLGSASPSRRDFMKGVAAAVGGVALMNAGDALAASESAPQQAPISADQLVASIREDLREIDQKIMNHPYLRALRKGKVSIEALKAFPGHEYHVATSDLRSMAHFVHRFGDQPKVSVFFNGILQGEYAALAAIPVFAAKIGMSIADLERYEVTPEGFTYPTFMAWQSVYASAAASVCGILVNFAAWGHNCGEMSAALRAKYGFSSAETAFLDNFANLPSFEAAALEIIQDGLDQGADPAEIRRAARLYQAYEKMFWDAMAKIAKVD
;
A
#
# COMPACT_ATOMS: atom_id res chain seq x y z
N MET A 1 -45.61 -25.48 44.50
CA MET A 1 -44.20 -25.13 44.77
C MET A 1 -43.33 -26.24 44.20
N ALA A 2 -42.87 -26.09 42.96
CA ALA A 2 -41.88 -26.96 42.32
C ALA A 2 -41.25 -26.15 41.18
N VAL A 3 -40.03 -25.68 41.38
CA VAL A 3 -39.24 -24.94 40.38
C VAL A 3 -38.57 -25.97 39.46
N LEU A 4 -38.81 -25.82 38.16
CA LEU A 4 -38.19 -26.59 37.09
C LEU A 4 -36.69 -26.27 37.02
N GLY A 5 -35.84 -27.28 37.19
CA GLY A 5 -34.40 -27.18 36.96
C GLY A 5 -34.07 -27.27 35.48
N SER A 6 -33.50 -26.22 34.89
CA SER A 6 -32.89 -26.23 33.57
C SER A 6 -31.46 -26.79 33.66
N ALA A 7 -31.22 -27.97 33.09
CA ALA A 7 -29.88 -28.50 32.89
C ALA A 7 -29.27 -27.90 31.60
N SER A 8 -28.09 -27.29 31.70
CA SER A 8 -27.29 -26.83 30.54
C SER A 8 -26.72 -28.03 29.76
N PRO A 9 -26.64 -28.00 28.42
CA PRO A 9 -26.08 -29.10 27.63
C PRO A 9 -24.57 -29.23 27.81
N SER A 10 -24.07 -30.46 27.85
CA SER A 10 -22.64 -30.76 28.00
C SER A 10 -21.86 -30.54 26.69
N ARG A 11 -20.55 -30.26 26.80
CA ARG A 11 -19.57 -30.09 25.70
C ARG A 11 -19.53 -31.24 24.65
N ARG A 12 -20.21 -32.36 24.88
CA ARG A 12 -20.28 -33.49 23.94
C ARG A 12 -21.30 -33.31 22.81
N ASP A 13 -22.29 -32.43 22.96
CA ASP A 13 -23.36 -32.25 21.96
C ASP A 13 -23.06 -31.15 20.93
N PHE A 14 -22.08 -30.27 21.20
CA PHE A 14 -21.67 -29.21 20.26
C PHE A 14 -20.69 -29.70 19.17
N MET A 15 -20.03 -30.83 19.36
CA MET A 15 -19.05 -31.39 18.40
C MET A 15 -19.65 -32.36 17.37
N LYS A 16 -20.97 -32.61 17.42
CA LYS A 16 -21.69 -33.42 16.42
C LYS A 16 -22.34 -32.60 15.29
N GLY A 17 -22.21 -31.27 15.31
CA GLY A 17 -22.90 -30.36 14.38
C GLY A 17 -22.07 -29.79 13.22
N VAL A 18 -20.78 -30.07 13.11
CA VAL A 18 -19.91 -29.50 12.05
C VAL A 18 -19.37 -30.56 11.07
N ALA A 19 -19.72 -31.84 11.26
CA ALA A 19 -19.28 -32.95 10.40
C ALA A 19 -20.38 -33.48 9.46
N ALA A 20 -21.23 -32.61 8.94
CA ALA A 20 -22.29 -32.98 7.99
C ALA A 20 -22.45 -31.92 6.88
N ALA A 21 -21.37 -31.60 6.18
CA ALA A 21 -21.39 -30.94 4.88
C ALA A 21 -20.03 -31.15 4.18
N VAL A 22 -19.81 -32.36 3.66
CA VAL A 22 -19.25 -32.69 2.33
C VAL A 22 -19.18 -34.23 2.30
N GLY A 23 -20.02 -34.83 1.46
CA GLY A 23 -20.13 -36.27 1.28
C GLY A 23 -18.86 -36.88 0.66
N GLY A 24 -18.69 -38.17 0.94
CA GLY A 24 -17.50 -38.94 0.64
C GLY A 24 -17.23 -39.15 -0.84
N VAL A 25 -15.95 -39.34 -1.13
CA VAL A 25 -15.45 -40.12 -2.26
C VAL A 25 -14.42 -41.11 -1.72
N ALA A 26 -14.50 -42.32 -2.26
CA ALA A 26 -13.93 -43.54 -1.75
C ALA A 26 -12.39 -43.61 -1.78
N LEU A 27 -11.85 -44.38 -0.82
CA LEU A 27 -10.51 -44.92 -0.81
C LEU A 27 -10.30 -45.90 -1.97
N MET A 28 -9.28 -45.65 -2.79
CA MET A 28 -8.59 -46.68 -3.57
C MET A 28 -7.11 -46.64 -3.20
N ASN A 29 -6.64 -47.71 -2.58
CA ASN A 29 -5.22 -48.05 -2.52
C ASN A 29 -4.83 -48.71 -3.84
N ALA A 30 -3.81 -48.17 -4.49
CA ALA A 30 -2.97 -48.91 -5.42
C ALA A 30 -1.52 -48.51 -5.13
N GLY A 31 -0.79 -49.39 -4.45
CA GLY A 31 0.65 -49.35 -4.41
C GLY A 31 1.24 -49.73 -5.76
N ASP A 32 2.46 -49.24 -5.97
CA ASP A 32 3.46 -49.68 -6.95
C ASP A 32 3.29 -49.22 -8.41
N ALA A 33 3.67 -47.96 -8.64
CA ALA A 33 4.44 -47.57 -9.82
C ALA A 33 5.37 -46.40 -9.48
N LEU A 34 6.46 -46.70 -8.75
CA LEU A 34 7.63 -45.83 -8.64
C LEU A 34 8.35 -45.79 -9.99
N ALA A 35 7.93 -44.88 -10.86
CA ALA A 35 8.84 -44.29 -11.82
C ALA A 35 9.30 -42.98 -11.19
N ALA A 36 10.56 -42.94 -10.75
CA ALA A 36 11.21 -41.70 -10.37
C ALA A 36 11.18 -40.75 -11.58
N SER A 37 10.25 -39.79 -11.57
CA SER A 37 10.43 -38.60 -12.39
C SER A 37 11.61 -37.88 -11.77
N GLU A 38 12.74 -37.83 -12.48
CA GLU A 38 13.81 -36.91 -12.15
C GLU A 38 13.19 -35.51 -12.05
N SER A 39 13.04 -35.03 -10.81
CA SER A 39 12.63 -33.67 -10.53
C SER A 39 13.63 -32.78 -11.25
N ALA A 40 13.15 -31.98 -12.21
CA ALA A 40 13.95 -30.93 -12.83
C ALA A 40 14.70 -30.18 -11.72
N PRO A 41 15.98 -29.79 -11.93
CA PRO A 41 16.76 -29.14 -10.89
C PRO A 41 15.95 -28.00 -10.30
N GLN A 42 15.59 -28.14 -9.02
CA GLN A 42 14.83 -27.13 -8.30
C GLN A 42 15.67 -25.85 -8.38
N GLN A 43 15.22 -24.89 -9.18
CA GLN A 43 15.90 -23.60 -9.30
C GLN A 43 16.14 -23.08 -7.88
N ALA A 44 17.37 -22.66 -7.61
CA ALA A 44 17.72 -22.10 -6.30
C ALA A 44 16.68 -21.02 -5.94
N PRO A 45 16.18 -20.99 -4.70
CA PRO A 45 15.18 -20.02 -4.29
C PRO A 45 15.70 -18.60 -4.60
N ILE A 46 14.85 -17.79 -5.24
CA ILE A 46 15.18 -16.41 -5.63
C ILE A 46 15.49 -15.59 -4.37
N SER A 47 16.57 -14.82 -4.37
CA SER A 47 16.85 -13.90 -3.26
C SER A 47 15.94 -12.67 -3.31
N ALA A 48 15.80 -11.97 -2.19
CA ALA A 48 15.07 -10.70 -2.11
C ALA A 48 15.61 -9.67 -3.11
N ASP A 49 16.94 -9.52 -3.23
CA ASP A 49 17.58 -8.63 -4.19
C ASP A 49 17.20 -8.97 -5.64
N GLN A 50 17.27 -10.26 -6.00
CA GLN A 50 16.93 -10.73 -7.34
C GLN A 50 15.44 -10.52 -7.64
N LEU A 51 14.58 -10.80 -6.67
CA LEU A 51 13.13 -10.60 -6.79
C LEU A 51 12.81 -9.12 -6.98
N VAL A 52 13.29 -8.24 -6.09
CA VAL A 52 13.04 -6.79 -6.16
C VAL A 52 13.61 -6.18 -7.45
N ALA A 53 14.82 -6.57 -7.86
CA ALA A 53 15.41 -6.12 -9.11
C ALA A 53 14.55 -6.51 -10.32
N SER A 54 14.08 -7.76 -10.37
CA SER A 54 13.20 -8.20 -11.47
C SER A 54 11.84 -7.50 -11.44
N ILE A 55 11.27 -7.22 -10.26
CA ILE A 55 10.01 -6.45 -10.13
C ILE A 55 10.19 -5.04 -10.67
N ARG A 56 11.30 -4.37 -10.33
CA ARG A 56 11.62 -3.04 -10.85
C ARG A 56 11.79 -3.05 -12.37
N GLU A 57 12.38 -4.11 -12.92
CA GLU A 57 12.44 -4.28 -14.37
C GLU A 57 11.06 -4.37 -14.99
N ASP A 58 10.21 -5.25 -14.46
CA ASP A 58 8.83 -5.47 -14.94
C ASP A 58 7.98 -4.19 -14.86
N LEU A 59 8.25 -3.32 -13.88
CA LEU A 59 7.48 -2.10 -13.62
C LEU A 59 8.09 -0.83 -14.24
N ARG A 60 9.25 -0.94 -14.91
CA ARG A 60 9.96 0.21 -15.49
C ARG A 60 9.07 1.09 -16.38
N GLU A 61 8.20 0.48 -17.19
CA GLU A 61 7.31 1.23 -18.08
C GLU A 61 6.25 2.04 -17.32
N ILE A 62 5.67 1.47 -16.25
CA ILE A 62 4.67 2.20 -15.46
C ILE A 62 5.33 3.29 -14.62
N ASP A 63 6.52 3.04 -14.08
CA ASP A 63 7.31 4.04 -13.35
C ASP A 63 7.58 5.26 -14.23
N GLN A 64 7.99 5.04 -15.49
CA GLN A 64 8.20 6.14 -16.44
C GLN A 64 6.91 6.92 -16.72
N LYS A 65 5.75 6.25 -16.81
CA LYS A 65 4.46 6.92 -17.00
C LYS A 65 4.05 7.75 -15.77
N ILE A 66 4.33 7.24 -14.57
CA ILE A 66 4.09 7.94 -13.30
C ILE A 66 5.01 9.15 -13.16
N MET A 67 6.32 8.99 -13.36
CA MET A 67 7.31 10.07 -13.21
C MET A 67 7.14 11.18 -14.27
N ASN A 68 6.69 10.81 -15.47
CA ASN A 68 6.47 11.75 -16.56
C ASN A 68 4.99 12.14 -16.70
N HIS A 69 4.17 12.00 -15.65
CA HIS A 69 2.72 12.16 -15.76
C HIS A 69 2.30 13.53 -16.33
N PRO A 70 1.29 13.59 -17.23
CA PRO A 70 0.81 14.85 -17.79
C PRO A 70 0.43 15.93 -16.77
N TYR A 71 -0.15 15.52 -15.65
CA TYR A 71 -0.49 16.42 -14.54
C TYR A 71 0.72 17.22 -14.05
N LEU A 72 1.86 16.55 -13.83
CA LEU A 72 3.10 17.19 -13.37
C LEU A 72 3.68 18.12 -14.44
N ARG A 73 3.60 17.73 -15.72
CA ARG A 73 3.98 18.62 -16.83
C ARG A 73 3.11 19.88 -16.88
N ALA A 74 1.82 19.76 -16.60
CA ALA A 74 0.90 20.88 -16.55
C ALA A 74 1.19 21.80 -15.36
N LEU A 75 1.46 21.24 -14.18
CA LEU A 75 1.89 22.00 -12.99
C LEU A 75 3.16 22.80 -13.25
N ARG A 76 4.20 22.17 -13.83
CA ARG A 76 5.45 22.87 -14.20
C ARG A 76 5.22 24.02 -15.17
N LYS A 77 4.18 23.95 -16.00
CA LYS A 77 3.78 25.01 -16.94
C LYS A 77 2.80 26.03 -16.34
N GLY A 78 2.39 25.87 -15.07
CA GLY A 78 1.40 26.74 -14.42
C GLY A 78 0.00 26.61 -15.02
N LYS A 79 -0.34 25.46 -15.61
CA LYS A 79 -1.59 25.24 -16.36
C LYS A 79 -2.72 24.62 -15.52
N VAL A 80 -2.42 24.13 -14.33
CA VAL A 80 -3.46 23.64 -13.40
C VAL A 80 -4.06 24.84 -12.68
N SER A 81 -5.38 25.00 -12.66
CA SER A 81 -6.03 26.08 -11.93
C SER A 81 -5.93 25.86 -10.41
N ILE A 82 -6.04 26.91 -9.61
CA ILE A 82 -6.09 26.78 -8.14
C ILE A 82 -7.26 25.89 -7.71
N GLU A 83 -8.42 26.02 -8.38
CA GLU A 83 -9.60 25.20 -8.08
C GLU A 83 -9.36 23.71 -8.36
N ALA A 84 -8.69 23.37 -9.46
CA ALA A 84 -8.32 21.98 -9.73
C ALA A 84 -7.27 21.47 -8.76
N LEU A 85 -6.33 22.33 -8.33
CA LEU A 85 -5.26 21.96 -7.40
C LEU A 85 -5.80 21.55 -6.02
N LYS A 86 -6.98 22.04 -5.62
CA LYS A 86 -7.68 21.62 -4.39
C LYS A 86 -7.94 20.12 -4.32
N ALA A 87 -8.02 19.44 -5.47
CA ALA A 87 -8.22 18.01 -5.50
C ALA A 87 -7.08 17.23 -4.85
N PHE A 88 -5.84 17.72 -4.95
CA PHE A 88 -4.68 17.03 -4.40
C PHE A 88 -4.75 16.94 -2.87
N PRO A 89 -4.74 18.04 -2.08
CA PRO A 89 -4.82 17.94 -0.63
C PRO A 89 -6.18 17.39 -0.16
N GLY A 90 -7.25 17.58 -0.94
CA GLY A 90 -8.54 16.95 -0.69
C GLY A 90 -8.46 15.43 -0.66
N HIS A 91 -7.85 14.80 -1.67
CA HIS A 91 -7.64 13.35 -1.66
C HIS A 91 -6.60 12.93 -0.61
N GLU A 92 -5.45 13.61 -0.56
CA GLU A 92 -4.35 13.26 0.34
C GLU A 92 -4.76 13.29 1.82
N TYR A 93 -5.67 14.18 2.22
CA TYR A 93 -6.18 14.19 3.59
C TYR A 93 -6.86 12.86 3.97
N HIS A 94 -7.69 12.32 3.07
CA HIS A 94 -8.36 11.05 3.29
C HIS A 94 -7.41 9.85 3.11
N VAL A 95 -6.47 9.93 2.15
CA VAL A 95 -5.41 8.92 1.95
C VAL A 95 -4.58 8.79 3.22
N ALA A 96 -3.95 9.88 3.68
CA ALA A 96 -3.13 9.88 4.90
C ALA A 96 -3.91 9.43 6.14
N THR A 97 -5.19 9.80 6.24
CA THR A 97 -6.07 9.35 7.33
C THR A 97 -6.35 7.84 7.29
N SER A 98 -6.43 7.24 6.09
CA SER A 98 -6.57 5.79 5.92
C SER A 98 -5.24 5.06 6.16
N ASP A 99 -4.16 5.60 5.62
CA ASP A 99 -2.82 5.01 5.68
C ASP A 99 -2.28 5.03 7.10
N LEU A 100 -2.54 6.09 7.88
CA LEU A 100 -2.25 6.13 9.32
C LEU A 100 -2.85 4.92 10.07
N ARG A 101 -4.11 4.57 9.79
CA ARG A 101 -4.77 3.42 10.42
C ARG A 101 -4.20 2.10 9.92
N SER A 102 -3.90 2.02 8.64
CA SER A 102 -3.30 0.84 8.02
C SER A 102 -1.91 0.55 8.60
N MET A 103 -1.08 1.58 8.77
CA MET A 103 0.24 1.47 9.41
C MET A 103 0.14 1.07 10.88
N ALA A 104 -0.80 1.64 11.63
CA ALA A 104 -1.04 1.21 13.01
C ALA A 104 -1.47 -0.27 13.08
N HIS A 105 -2.28 -0.73 12.11
CA HIS A 105 -2.67 -2.13 12.03
C HIS A 105 -1.49 -3.05 11.67
N PHE A 106 -0.62 -2.64 10.75
CA PHE A 106 0.61 -3.38 10.46
C PHE A 106 1.52 -3.53 11.69
N VAL A 107 1.73 -2.43 12.44
CA VAL A 107 2.50 -2.46 13.70
C VAL A 107 1.89 -3.44 14.69
N HIS A 108 0.56 -3.43 14.83
CA HIS A 108 -0.14 -4.38 15.71
C HIS A 108 0.02 -5.83 15.24
N ARG A 109 -0.22 -6.11 13.95
CA ARG A 109 -0.24 -7.45 13.37
C ARG A 109 1.12 -8.13 13.41
N PHE A 110 2.19 -7.36 13.24
CA PHE A 110 3.57 -7.87 13.23
C PHE A 110 4.32 -7.56 14.53
N GLY A 111 3.62 -7.33 15.64
CA GLY A 111 4.22 -6.96 16.92
C GLY A 111 5.13 -8.03 17.54
N ASP A 112 5.02 -9.28 17.10
CA ASP A 112 5.92 -10.40 17.46
C ASP A 112 7.15 -10.52 16.54
N GLN A 113 7.24 -9.68 15.51
CA GLN A 113 8.35 -9.61 14.54
C GLN A 113 9.03 -8.24 14.65
N PRO A 114 10.03 -8.07 15.53
CA PRO A 114 10.58 -6.75 15.86
C PRO A 114 11.06 -5.93 14.65
N LYS A 115 11.73 -6.56 13.68
CA LYS A 115 12.20 -5.87 12.45
C LYS A 115 11.03 -5.27 11.66
N VAL A 116 9.99 -6.08 11.46
CA VAL A 116 8.79 -5.70 10.68
C VAL A 116 7.98 -4.64 11.42
N SER A 117 7.75 -4.82 12.72
CA SER A 117 7.04 -3.83 13.54
C SER A 117 7.78 -2.49 13.60
N VAL A 118 9.11 -2.48 13.72
CA VAL A 118 9.92 -1.25 13.72
C VAL A 118 9.84 -0.55 12.37
N PHE A 119 9.91 -1.31 11.27
CA PHE A 119 9.77 -0.77 9.92
C PHE A 119 8.44 -0.03 9.73
N PHE A 120 7.32 -0.70 10.01
CA PHE A 120 6.00 -0.07 9.87
C PHE A 120 5.75 1.05 10.88
N ASN A 121 6.34 0.98 12.09
CA ASN A 121 6.26 2.09 13.03
C ASN A 121 7.01 3.32 12.52
N GLY A 122 8.12 3.15 11.79
CA GLY A 122 8.81 4.24 11.12
C GLY A 122 7.91 4.93 10.08
N ILE A 123 7.23 4.15 9.24
CA ILE A 123 6.26 4.69 8.26
C ILE A 123 5.10 5.39 8.97
N LEU A 124 4.57 4.79 10.06
CA LEU A 124 3.51 5.38 10.86
C LEU A 124 3.86 6.79 11.38
N GLN A 125 5.12 7.02 11.79
CA GLN A 125 5.56 8.38 12.17
C GLN A 125 5.53 9.35 10.98
N GLY A 126 5.87 8.87 9.79
CA GLY A 126 5.73 9.62 8.54
C GLY A 126 4.28 10.02 8.26
N GLU A 127 3.33 9.10 8.44
CA GLU A 127 1.89 9.37 8.25
C GLU A 127 1.36 10.44 9.20
N TYR A 128 1.81 10.45 10.47
CA TYR A 128 1.46 11.54 11.40
C TYR A 128 1.98 12.89 10.92
N ALA A 129 3.22 12.94 10.43
CA ALA A 129 3.81 14.17 9.90
C ALA A 129 3.12 14.65 8.62
N ALA A 130 2.75 13.72 7.73
CA ALA A 130 1.99 13.98 6.52
C ALA A 130 0.63 14.60 6.84
N LEU A 131 -0.15 13.97 7.73
CA LEU A 131 -1.48 14.44 8.13
C LEU A 131 -1.43 15.82 8.79
N ALA A 132 -0.35 16.14 9.52
CA ALA A 132 -0.14 17.47 10.09
C ALA A 132 0.22 18.55 9.04
N ALA A 133 0.87 18.17 7.94
CA ALA A 133 1.35 19.10 6.91
C ALA A 133 0.28 19.42 5.84
N ILE A 134 -0.65 18.50 5.55
CA ILE A 134 -1.69 18.68 4.52
C ILE A 134 -2.55 19.94 4.76
N PRO A 135 -3.01 20.26 5.99
CA PRO A 135 -3.78 21.49 6.24
C PRO A 135 -3.02 22.78 5.90
N VAL A 136 -1.69 22.80 6.06
CA VAL A 136 -0.85 23.96 5.73
C VAL A 136 -0.81 24.17 4.22
N PHE A 137 -0.64 23.09 3.45
CA PHE A 137 -0.75 23.11 1.99
C PHE A 137 -2.13 23.61 1.56
N ALA A 138 -3.19 23.05 2.15
CA ALA A 138 -4.57 23.32 1.78
C ALA A 138 -4.97 24.79 2.01
N ALA A 139 -4.52 25.37 3.13
CA ALA A 139 -4.78 26.77 3.48
C ALA A 139 -4.24 27.74 2.42
N LYS A 140 -3.08 27.45 1.81
CA LYS A 140 -2.50 28.26 0.74
C LYS A 140 -3.43 28.43 -0.47
N ILE A 141 -4.21 27.39 -0.78
CA ILE A 141 -5.13 27.39 -1.91
C ILE A 141 -6.58 27.60 -1.49
N GLY A 142 -6.79 28.15 -0.27
CA GLY A 142 -8.09 28.57 0.22
C GLY A 142 -8.99 27.43 0.67
N MET A 143 -8.42 26.32 1.15
CA MET A 143 -9.17 25.25 1.80
C MET A 143 -8.95 25.28 3.31
N SER A 144 -10.04 25.20 4.07
CA SER A 144 -10.02 24.97 5.51
C SER A 144 -9.93 23.47 5.83
N ILE A 145 -9.68 23.14 7.10
CA ILE A 145 -9.75 21.75 7.58
C ILE A 145 -11.14 21.15 7.35
N ALA A 146 -12.20 21.94 7.55
CA ALA A 146 -13.57 21.49 7.31
C ALA A 146 -13.83 21.18 5.83
N ASP A 147 -13.16 21.87 4.90
CA ASP A 147 -13.24 21.57 3.47
C ASP A 147 -12.52 20.26 3.14
N LEU A 148 -11.38 19.99 3.80
CA LEU A 148 -10.66 18.72 3.67
C LEU A 148 -11.49 17.55 4.20
N GLU A 149 -12.08 17.66 5.40
CA GLU A 149 -12.88 16.62 6.02
C GLU A 149 -14.14 16.25 5.22
N ARG A 150 -14.69 17.21 4.48
CA ARG A 150 -15.89 17.06 3.63
C ARG A 150 -15.56 16.78 2.17
N TYR A 151 -14.28 16.64 1.83
CA TYR A 151 -13.89 16.48 0.44
C TYR A 151 -14.35 15.11 -0.08
N GLU A 152 -15.18 15.12 -1.12
CA GLU A 152 -15.65 13.89 -1.75
C GLU A 152 -14.59 13.34 -2.71
N VAL A 153 -13.87 12.32 -2.25
CA VAL A 153 -12.82 11.66 -3.04
C VAL A 153 -13.40 10.90 -4.23
N THR A 154 -12.65 10.89 -5.32
CA THR A 154 -12.97 10.04 -6.48
C THR A 154 -12.59 8.59 -6.21
N PRO A 155 -13.30 7.60 -6.82
CA PRO A 155 -12.90 6.20 -6.71
C PRO A 155 -11.45 5.96 -7.14
N GLU A 156 -11.05 6.56 -8.27
CA GLU A 156 -9.68 6.43 -8.80
C GLU A 156 -8.64 7.02 -7.85
N GLY A 157 -8.91 8.18 -7.26
CA GLY A 157 -8.03 8.83 -6.28
C GLY A 157 -8.01 8.17 -4.90
N PHE A 158 -8.91 7.23 -4.60
CA PHE A 158 -9.01 6.55 -3.31
C PHE A 158 -8.73 5.03 -3.38
N THR A 159 -8.37 4.51 -4.55
CA THR A 159 -8.11 3.06 -4.72
C THR A 159 -6.84 2.63 -3.99
N TYR A 160 -5.78 3.45 -4.00
CA TYR A 160 -4.51 3.18 -3.31
C TYR A 160 -4.70 2.93 -1.79
N PRO A 161 -5.29 3.85 -1.00
CA PRO A 161 -5.47 3.64 0.44
C PRO A 161 -6.43 2.47 0.74
N THR A 162 -7.39 2.20 -0.14
CA THR A 162 -8.26 1.02 -0.02
C THR A 162 -7.46 -0.29 -0.13
N PHE A 163 -6.51 -0.35 -1.07
CA PHE A 163 -5.62 -1.50 -1.20
C PHE A 163 -4.64 -1.61 -0.04
N MET A 164 -4.10 -0.50 0.45
CA MET A 164 -3.23 -0.50 1.63
C MET A 164 -3.96 -1.01 2.88
N ALA A 165 -5.20 -0.59 3.08
CA ALA A 165 -6.04 -1.10 4.16
C ALA A 165 -6.24 -2.63 4.02
N TRP A 166 -6.50 -3.12 2.81
CA TRP A 166 -6.57 -4.57 2.54
C TRP A 166 -5.25 -5.29 2.83
N GLN A 167 -4.11 -4.74 2.39
CA GLN A 167 -2.78 -5.30 2.64
C GLN A 167 -2.50 -5.41 4.15
N SER A 168 -2.89 -4.38 4.92
CA SER A 168 -2.69 -4.37 6.38
C SER A 168 -3.32 -5.57 7.08
N VAL A 169 -4.49 -6.00 6.60
CA VAL A 169 -5.25 -7.10 7.20
C VAL A 169 -4.82 -8.47 6.64
N TYR A 170 -4.57 -8.56 5.34
CA TYR A 170 -4.50 -9.87 4.66
C TYR A 170 -3.11 -10.25 4.16
N ALA A 171 -2.30 -9.28 3.70
CA ALA A 171 -1.07 -9.59 2.98
C ALA A 171 0.07 -10.02 3.91
N SER A 172 1.08 -10.70 3.35
CA SER A 172 2.34 -10.94 4.05
C SER A 172 3.11 -9.63 4.28
N ALA A 173 4.01 -9.63 5.28
CA ALA A 173 4.93 -8.52 5.51
C ALA A 173 5.80 -8.28 4.26
N ALA A 174 6.35 -9.35 3.67
CA ALA A 174 7.19 -9.28 2.48
C ALA A 174 6.46 -8.64 1.28
N ALA A 175 5.20 -9.01 1.03
CA ALA A 175 4.43 -8.40 -0.06
C ALA A 175 4.15 -6.91 0.18
N SER A 176 3.75 -6.55 1.40
CA SER A 176 3.45 -5.17 1.77
C SER A 176 4.70 -4.28 1.70
N VAL A 177 5.82 -4.75 2.27
CA VAL A 177 7.09 -4.02 2.30
C VAL A 177 7.70 -3.88 0.90
N CYS A 178 7.65 -4.92 0.07
CA CYS A 178 8.11 -4.82 -1.32
C CYS A 178 7.27 -3.81 -2.12
N GLY A 179 5.94 -3.84 -1.92
CA GLY A 179 5.02 -2.89 -2.53
C GLY A 179 5.38 -1.45 -2.21
N ILE A 180 5.58 -1.14 -0.93
CA ILE A 180 5.98 0.19 -0.46
C ILE A 180 7.37 0.57 -0.99
N LEU A 181 8.35 -0.32 -0.92
CA LEU A 181 9.73 -0.08 -1.38
C LEU A 181 9.79 0.31 -2.86
N VAL A 182 9.04 -0.38 -3.70
CA VAL A 182 9.02 -0.10 -5.14
C VAL A 182 8.25 1.18 -5.44
N ASN A 183 7.11 1.38 -4.79
CA ASN A 183 6.22 2.52 -5.04
C ASN A 183 6.82 3.86 -4.58
N PHE A 184 7.39 3.93 -3.38
CA PHE A 184 7.83 5.18 -2.77
C PHE A 184 8.92 5.90 -3.58
N ALA A 185 9.68 5.19 -4.41
CA ALA A 185 10.65 5.81 -5.30
C ALA A 185 9.99 6.74 -6.34
N ALA A 186 8.88 6.28 -6.97
CA ALA A 186 8.15 7.06 -7.96
C ALA A 186 7.36 8.20 -7.30
N TRP A 187 6.68 7.89 -6.18
CA TRP A 187 5.97 8.88 -5.38
C TRP A 187 6.87 10.02 -4.89
N GLY A 188 8.03 9.69 -4.30
CA GLY A 188 8.98 10.68 -3.81
C GLY A 188 9.52 11.59 -4.92
N HIS A 189 9.83 11.02 -6.09
CA HIS A 189 10.22 11.81 -7.27
C HIS A 189 9.13 12.81 -7.66
N ASN A 190 7.88 12.35 -7.75
CA ASN A 190 6.75 13.20 -8.14
C ASN A 190 6.45 14.29 -7.10
N CYS A 191 6.57 13.98 -5.81
CA CYS A 191 6.48 14.95 -4.73
C CYS A 191 7.53 16.05 -4.87
N GLY A 192 8.79 15.70 -5.18
CA GLY A 192 9.86 16.67 -5.44
C GLY A 192 9.54 17.58 -6.63
N GLU A 193 9.13 16.99 -7.75
CA GLU A 193 8.74 17.73 -8.96
C GLU A 193 7.55 18.67 -8.72
N MET A 194 6.54 18.19 -7.99
CA MET A 194 5.37 18.98 -7.64
C MET A 194 5.72 20.12 -6.68
N SER A 195 6.53 19.87 -5.65
CA SER A 195 7.01 20.90 -4.71
C SER A 195 7.71 22.03 -5.46
N ALA A 196 8.65 21.68 -6.34
CA ALA A 196 9.38 22.66 -7.16
C ALA A 196 8.43 23.47 -8.07
N ALA A 197 7.49 22.81 -8.74
CA ALA A 197 6.51 23.47 -9.60
C ALA A 197 5.59 24.43 -8.84
N LEU A 198 5.11 24.02 -7.65
CA LEU A 198 4.22 24.82 -6.81
C LEU A 198 4.89 26.09 -6.32
N ARG A 199 6.14 26.00 -5.87
CA ARG A 199 6.91 27.19 -5.47
C ARG A 199 7.14 28.12 -6.66
N ALA A 200 7.54 27.58 -7.81
CA ALA A 200 7.91 28.37 -8.98
C ALA A 200 6.73 29.00 -9.72
N LYS A 201 5.55 28.36 -9.74
CA LYS A 201 4.39 28.78 -10.55
C LYS A 201 3.19 29.27 -9.74
N TYR A 202 3.09 28.85 -8.49
CA TYR A 202 1.93 29.12 -7.63
C TYR A 202 2.30 29.90 -6.35
N GLY A 203 3.58 30.24 -6.18
CA GLY A 203 4.04 31.08 -5.06
C GLY A 203 3.91 30.40 -3.70
N PHE A 204 3.98 29.07 -3.65
CA PHE A 204 4.09 28.33 -2.40
C PHE A 204 5.45 28.60 -1.75
N SER A 205 5.47 28.61 -0.42
CA SER A 205 6.68 28.62 0.41
C SER A 205 7.16 27.19 0.70
N SER A 206 8.33 27.06 1.32
CA SER A 206 8.83 25.76 1.77
C SER A 206 7.95 25.13 2.85
N ALA A 207 7.35 25.94 3.73
CA ALA A 207 6.43 25.44 4.75
C ALA A 207 5.14 24.88 4.14
N GLU A 208 4.63 25.53 3.08
CA GLU A 208 3.40 25.11 2.40
C GLU A 208 3.58 23.87 1.52
N THR A 209 4.81 23.53 1.12
CA THR A 209 5.13 22.29 0.39
C THR A 209 5.73 21.19 1.27
N ALA A 210 5.84 21.40 2.59
CA ALA A 210 6.56 20.50 3.49
C ALA A 210 6.07 19.04 3.42
N PHE A 211 4.76 18.83 3.22
CA PHE A 211 4.18 17.50 2.94
C PHE A 211 4.93 16.77 1.81
N LEU A 212 5.08 17.44 0.66
CA LEU A 212 5.75 16.90 -0.51
C LEU A 212 7.25 16.73 -0.27
N ASP A 213 7.88 17.71 0.37
CA ASP A 213 9.32 17.68 0.63
C ASP A 213 9.72 16.52 1.55
N ASN A 214 8.85 16.16 2.51
CA ASN A 214 9.08 15.03 3.40
C ASN A 214 9.13 13.70 2.62
N PHE A 215 8.23 13.49 1.66
CA PHE A 215 8.26 12.30 0.79
C PHE A 215 9.41 12.34 -0.21
N ALA A 216 9.75 13.52 -0.73
CA ALA A 216 10.85 13.67 -1.69
C ALA A 216 12.23 13.40 -1.08
N ASN A 217 12.39 13.57 0.24
CA ASN A 217 13.67 13.47 0.94
C ASN A 217 13.68 12.35 2.00
N LEU A 218 12.90 11.29 1.81
CA LEU A 218 12.90 10.15 2.72
C LEU A 218 14.31 9.53 2.82
N PRO A 219 14.80 9.23 4.03
CA PRO A 219 15.98 8.39 4.20
C PRO A 219 15.77 7.04 3.52
N SER A 220 16.83 6.49 2.91
CA SER A 220 16.74 5.14 2.33
C SER A 220 16.45 4.11 3.42
N PHE A 221 15.43 3.28 3.16
CA PHE A 221 15.04 2.13 3.98
C PHE A 221 15.22 0.81 3.23
N GLU A 222 15.91 0.84 2.08
CA GLU A 222 16.01 -0.31 1.16
C GLU A 222 16.65 -1.54 1.81
N ALA A 223 17.74 -1.36 2.58
CA ALA A 223 18.38 -2.47 3.26
C ALA A 223 17.45 -3.17 4.25
N ALA A 224 16.70 -2.40 5.06
CA ALA A 224 15.74 -2.95 6.01
C ALA A 224 14.57 -3.65 5.28
N ALA A 225 14.11 -3.09 4.17
CA ALA A 225 13.06 -3.69 3.36
C ALA A 225 13.50 -5.03 2.74
N LEU A 226 14.71 -5.09 2.17
CA LEU A 226 15.27 -6.31 1.58
C LEU A 226 15.44 -7.42 2.62
N GLU A 227 15.86 -7.08 3.84
CA GLU A 227 15.95 -8.04 4.94
C GLU A 227 14.57 -8.63 5.30
N ILE A 228 13.54 -7.80 5.41
CA ILE A 228 12.16 -8.27 5.70
C ILE A 228 11.61 -9.13 4.56
N ILE A 229 11.90 -8.76 3.31
CA ILE A 229 11.48 -9.53 2.14
C ILE A 229 12.19 -10.89 2.14
N GLN A 230 13.50 -10.93 2.44
CA GLN A 230 14.26 -12.18 2.52
C GLN A 230 13.75 -13.06 3.65
N ASP A 231 13.54 -12.51 4.85
CA ASP A 231 12.97 -13.24 6.00
C ASP A 231 11.61 -13.87 5.63
N GLY A 232 10.77 -13.15 4.86
CA GLY A 232 9.49 -13.67 4.38
C GLY A 232 9.65 -14.79 3.34
N LEU A 233 10.57 -14.65 2.39
CA LEU A 233 10.87 -15.70 1.41
C LEU A 233 11.38 -16.98 2.08
N ASP A 234 12.27 -16.84 3.06
CA ASP A 234 12.82 -17.95 3.84
C ASP A 234 11.73 -18.68 4.66
N GLN A 235 10.65 -17.96 5.01
CA GLN A 235 9.45 -18.48 5.69
C GLN A 235 8.37 -18.98 4.73
N GLY A 236 8.62 -18.98 3.41
CA GLY A 236 7.72 -19.52 2.41
C GLY A 236 6.69 -18.55 1.85
N ALA A 237 6.90 -17.23 1.97
CA ALA A 237 6.09 -16.24 1.27
C ALA A 237 6.15 -16.47 -0.26
N ASP A 238 5.00 -16.40 -0.93
CA ASP A 238 4.92 -16.62 -2.38
C ASP A 238 5.48 -15.41 -3.15
N PRO A 239 6.55 -15.58 -3.96
CA PRO A 239 7.08 -14.51 -4.80
C PRO A 239 6.02 -13.90 -5.73
N ALA A 240 5.02 -14.67 -6.18
CA ALA A 240 3.94 -14.15 -7.01
C ALA A 240 3.00 -13.19 -6.26
N GLU A 241 2.79 -13.39 -4.95
CA GLU A 241 2.07 -12.44 -4.10
C GLU A 241 2.84 -11.12 -4.00
N ILE A 242 4.16 -11.20 -3.76
CA ILE A 242 5.05 -10.05 -3.63
C ILE A 242 5.04 -9.23 -4.93
N ARG A 243 5.20 -9.88 -6.09
CA ARG A 243 5.09 -9.23 -7.41
C ARG A 243 3.73 -8.56 -7.60
N ARG A 244 2.64 -9.24 -7.22
CA ARG A 244 1.28 -8.73 -7.37
C ARG A 244 1.06 -7.47 -6.54
N ALA A 245 1.55 -7.43 -5.31
CA ALA A 245 1.44 -6.26 -4.44
C ALA A 245 2.15 -5.05 -5.07
N ALA A 246 3.41 -5.19 -5.46
CA ALA A 246 4.17 -4.11 -6.10
C ALA A 246 3.50 -3.60 -7.40
N ARG A 247 3.03 -4.50 -8.25
CA ARG A 247 2.31 -4.14 -9.48
C ARG A 247 1.03 -3.35 -9.20
N LEU A 248 0.25 -3.77 -8.20
CA LEU A 248 -1.00 -3.11 -7.84
C LEU A 248 -0.75 -1.73 -7.23
N TYR A 249 0.26 -1.58 -6.37
CA TYR A 249 0.63 -0.26 -5.84
C TYR A 249 0.99 0.73 -6.96
N GLN A 250 1.85 0.36 -7.92
CA GLN A 250 2.15 1.24 -9.05
C GLN A 250 0.92 1.53 -9.92
N ALA A 251 0.07 0.53 -10.18
CA ALA A 251 -1.15 0.75 -10.95
C ALA A 251 -2.09 1.76 -10.26
N TYR A 252 -2.25 1.65 -8.94
CA TYR A 252 -3.10 2.54 -8.18
C TYR A 252 -2.51 3.95 -7.98
N GLU A 253 -1.19 4.08 -7.83
CA GLU A 253 -0.56 5.41 -7.87
C GLU A 253 -0.78 6.07 -9.24
N LYS A 254 -0.59 5.32 -10.35
CA LYS A 254 -0.87 5.88 -11.68
C LYS A 254 -2.34 6.33 -11.81
N MET A 255 -3.29 5.54 -11.31
CA MET A 255 -4.72 5.92 -11.30
C MET A 255 -4.98 7.19 -10.49
N PHE A 256 -4.27 7.41 -9.38
CA PHE A 256 -4.34 8.65 -8.62
C PHE A 256 -3.89 9.84 -9.48
N TRP A 257 -2.74 9.73 -10.15
CA TRP A 257 -2.26 10.80 -11.03
C TRP A 257 -3.19 11.05 -12.23
N ASP A 258 -3.78 9.98 -12.81
CA ASP A 258 -4.80 10.09 -13.85
C ASP A 258 -6.03 10.86 -13.34
N ALA A 259 -6.47 10.60 -12.11
CA ALA A 259 -7.58 11.33 -11.48
C ALA A 259 -7.26 12.81 -11.32
N MET A 260 -6.04 13.16 -10.88
CA MET A 260 -5.59 14.55 -10.77
C MET A 260 -5.59 15.24 -12.15
N ALA A 261 -5.09 14.57 -13.19
CA ALA A 261 -5.10 15.10 -14.56
C ALA A 261 -6.53 15.32 -15.08
N LYS A 262 -7.42 14.35 -14.86
CA LYS A 262 -8.84 14.42 -15.25
C LYS A 262 -9.56 15.59 -14.59
N ILE A 263 -9.36 15.79 -13.28
CA ILE A 263 -9.95 16.93 -12.55
C ILE A 263 -9.38 18.26 -13.06
N ALA A 264 -8.07 18.30 -13.33
CA ALA A 264 -7.40 19.47 -13.89
C ALA A 264 -7.69 19.73 -15.38
N LYS A 265 -8.31 18.76 -16.07
CA LYS A 265 -8.59 18.80 -17.52
C LYS A 265 -7.31 18.99 -18.35
N VAL A 266 -6.29 18.19 -18.05
CA VAL A 266 -4.98 18.22 -18.74
C VAL A 266 -4.63 16.84 -19.28
N ASP A 267 -4.09 16.82 -20.51
CA ASP A 267 -3.69 15.62 -21.27
C ASP A 267 -2.16 15.41 -21.31
#